data_AF-A0A9E1TWX0-F1
#
_entry.id   AF-A0A9E1TWX0-F1
#
_cell.length_a   1.000
_cell.length_b   1.000
_cell.length_c   1.000
_cell.angle_alpha   90.00
_cell.angle_beta   90.00
_cell.angle_gamma   90.00
#
_symmetry.space_group_name_H-M   'P 1'
#
loop_
_entity.id
_entity.type
_entity.pdbx_description
1 polymer ?
#
loop_
_entity_poly.entity_id
_entity_poly.type
_entity_poly.pdbx_seq_one_letter_code
_entity_poly.pdbx_strand_id
1 'polypeptide(L)'
;MLKFFLTFSLFFLLLTPMMAQDSSSVVIIEEPSINYPGKPLIMSLVLPGSGQYYNKSPMWKTASFLGVELGSIVAWDYFIKKAKTLRNEYWGFADSYWDLYTWYLFTENGPNGKIEHNGRQWTENDFRAMSNYEGTHHLLLHLSGNLAAQYGEFITSDSLGMISGYLDSDLVNVVRDRHFYENIGKYDQFVGGWSDANTDWYWEEKQLEDSTEIVIKTPLKADYLDQRFESNKMLDMAKFSITALLFNHVISGLEAVLTNQKQSREKQNPTTIETDVSLLYNPYNPGGVGGVALTINF
;
A
#
# COMPACT_ATOMS: atom_id res chain seq x y z
N MET A 1 -5.64 34.66 -50.07
CA MET A 1 -4.96 35.48 -51.10
C MET A 1 -4.18 34.55 -52.02
N LEU A 2 -4.41 34.69 -53.34
CA LEU A 2 -3.58 34.28 -54.47
C LEU A 2 -2.89 32.88 -54.45
N LYS A 3 -3.49 31.91 -55.14
CA LYS A 3 -2.74 30.84 -55.83
C LYS A 3 -2.41 31.35 -57.23
N PHE A 4 -1.15 31.21 -57.66
CA PHE A 4 -0.68 31.54 -59.02
C PHE A 4 0.37 30.50 -59.45
N PHE A 5 0.49 30.09 -60.72
CA PHE A 5 -0.38 29.47 -61.76
C PHE A 5 0.55 29.28 -62.99
N LEU A 6 0.48 28.17 -63.75
CA LEU A 6 0.79 28.21 -65.20
C LEU A 6 0.18 27.04 -65.97
N THR A 7 -0.78 27.36 -66.82
CA THR A 7 -1.38 26.48 -67.84
C THR A 7 -0.89 26.94 -69.22
N PHE A 8 -0.47 26.00 -70.07
CA PHE A 8 -0.30 26.25 -71.51
C PHE A 8 -1.31 25.41 -72.29
N SER A 9 -2.07 26.07 -73.16
CA SER A 9 -3.16 25.49 -73.93
C SER A 9 -2.78 25.51 -75.42
N LEU A 10 -3.01 24.41 -76.15
CA LEU A 10 -3.10 24.44 -77.61
C LEU A 10 -4.41 23.78 -78.03
N PHE A 11 -5.27 24.57 -78.65
CA PHE A 11 -6.60 24.21 -79.14
C PHE A 11 -6.49 23.54 -80.52
N PHE A 12 -7.25 22.47 -80.75
CA PHE A 12 -7.81 22.16 -82.06
C PHE A 12 -9.29 21.81 -81.88
N LEU A 13 -10.16 22.62 -82.49
CA LEU A 13 -11.61 22.52 -82.49
C LEU A 13 -12.08 21.16 -83.02
N LEU A 14 -13.10 20.57 -82.39
CA LEU A 14 -14.33 20.08 -83.02
C LEU A 14 -15.39 19.77 -81.95
N LEU A 15 -16.60 20.29 -82.18
CA LEU A 15 -17.71 20.37 -81.24
C LEU A 15 -18.29 19.01 -80.82
N THR A 16 -18.46 18.81 -79.51
CA THR A 16 -19.56 18.00 -78.94
C THR A 16 -20.06 18.68 -77.66
N PRO A 17 -21.37 18.78 -77.40
CA PRO A 17 -21.87 19.29 -76.13
C PRO A 17 -21.78 18.16 -75.09
N MET A 18 -20.83 18.25 -74.16
CA MET A 18 -20.89 17.44 -72.94
C MET A 18 -22.00 17.98 -72.05
N MET A 19 -23.01 17.16 -71.79
CA MET A 19 -23.86 17.32 -70.61
C MET A 19 -22.97 17.17 -69.37
N ALA A 20 -22.61 18.28 -68.75
CA ALA A 20 -22.02 18.31 -67.42
C ALA A 20 -23.15 18.05 -66.41
N GLN A 21 -23.22 16.82 -65.91
CA GLN A 21 -23.96 16.54 -64.69
C GLN A 21 -23.07 16.96 -63.52
N ASP A 22 -23.40 18.09 -62.88
CA ASP A 22 -22.75 18.55 -61.67
C ASP A 22 -22.87 17.46 -60.60
N SER A 23 -21.78 16.77 -60.34
CA SER A 23 -21.63 15.89 -59.20
C SER A 23 -21.28 16.80 -58.03
N SER A 24 -22.27 17.26 -57.28
CA SER A 24 -22.03 17.92 -56.00
C SER A 24 -21.38 16.91 -55.05
N SER A 25 -20.06 16.94 -54.95
CA SER A 25 -19.35 16.26 -53.88
C SER A 25 -19.74 16.94 -52.57
N VAL A 26 -20.68 16.35 -51.84
CA VAL A 26 -20.96 16.76 -50.46
C VAL A 26 -19.70 16.45 -49.66
N VAL A 27 -18.91 17.48 -49.38
CA VAL A 27 -17.89 17.41 -48.33
C VAL A 27 -18.68 17.28 -47.04
N ILE A 28 -18.76 16.06 -46.50
CA ILE A 28 -19.18 15.87 -45.11
C ILE A 28 -18.09 16.54 -44.28
N ILE A 29 -18.35 17.77 -43.86
CA ILE A 29 -17.57 18.40 -42.80
C ILE A 29 -17.95 17.59 -41.55
N GLU A 30 -17.15 16.58 -41.20
CA GLU A 30 -17.26 15.97 -39.87
C GLU A 30 -17.16 17.11 -38.86
N GLU A 31 -18.24 17.34 -38.09
CA GLU A 31 -18.17 18.31 -37.00
C GLU A 31 -16.97 17.95 -36.12
N PRO A 32 -16.15 18.93 -35.71
CA PRO A 32 -14.99 18.65 -34.89
C PRO A 32 -15.47 17.97 -33.60
N SER A 33 -15.18 16.68 -33.46
CA SER A 33 -15.53 15.93 -32.26
C SER A 33 -14.89 16.65 -31.06
N ILE A 34 -15.69 17.30 -30.22
CA ILE A 34 -15.20 17.96 -29.01
C ILE A 34 -14.63 16.86 -28.11
N ASN A 35 -13.29 16.76 -28.08
CA ASN A 35 -12.61 15.72 -27.34
C ASN A 35 -12.47 16.16 -25.89
N TYR A 36 -13.38 15.71 -25.03
CA TYR A 36 -13.38 16.07 -23.61
C TYR A 36 -12.46 15.13 -22.82
N PRO A 37 -11.35 15.63 -22.24
CA PRO A 37 -10.37 14.78 -21.57
C PRO A 37 -10.86 14.18 -20.24
N GLY A 38 -11.94 14.72 -19.66
CA GLY A 38 -12.47 14.21 -18.38
C GLY A 38 -13.13 12.84 -18.47
N LYS A 39 -13.62 12.43 -19.65
CA LYS A 39 -14.21 11.10 -19.84
C LYS A 39 -13.17 9.97 -19.71
N PRO A 40 -12.06 9.96 -20.47
CA PRO A 40 -11.02 8.94 -20.31
C PRO A 40 -10.33 8.98 -18.94
N LEU A 41 -10.28 10.15 -18.29
CA LEU A 41 -9.83 10.30 -16.91
C LEU A 41 -10.70 9.48 -15.93
N ILE A 42 -12.00 9.75 -15.90
CA ILE A 42 -12.94 9.09 -14.98
C ILE A 42 -12.94 7.58 -15.21
N MET A 43 -12.93 7.14 -16.48
CA MET A 43 -12.85 5.73 -16.81
C MET A 43 -11.62 5.08 -16.15
N SER A 44 -10.42 5.67 -16.34
CA SER A 44 -9.17 5.13 -15.79
C SER A 44 -9.07 5.20 -14.27
N LEU A 45 -9.71 6.20 -13.64
CA LEU A 45 -9.79 6.29 -12.18
C LEU A 45 -10.73 5.23 -11.58
N VAL A 46 -11.74 4.78 -12.31
CA VAL A 46 -12.61 3.67 -11.88
C VAL A 46 -11.94 2.33 -12.16
N LEU A 47 -11.38 2.17 -13.35
CA LEU A 47 -10.70 0.97 -13.80
C LEU A 47 -9.44 1.34 -14.59
N PRO A 48 -8.23 1.13 -14.03
CA PRO A 48 -6.98 1.46 -14.70
C PRO A 48 -6.86 0.77 -16.05
N GLY A 49 -6.41 1.50 -17.07
CA GLY A 49 -6.30 1.02 -18.45
C GLY A 49 -7.52 1.31 -19.32
N SER A 50 -8.69 1.61 -18.75
CA SER A 50 -9.93 1.79 -19.52
C SER A 50 -9.96 3.09 -20.33
N GLY A 51 -9.33 4.18 -19.85
CA GLY A 51 -9.18 5.41 -20.64
C GLY A 51 -8.18 5.26 -21.78
N GLN A 52 -7.12 4.47 -21.60
CA GLN A 52 -6.20 4.10 -22.69
C GLN A 52 -6.94 3.32 -23.78
N TYR A 53 -7.77 2.37 -23.38
CA TYR A 53 -8.63 1.62 -24.29
C TYR A 53 -9.61 2.55 -25.03
N TYR A 54 -10.26 3.47 -24.30
CA TYR A 54 -11.15 4.47 -24.89
C TYR A 54 -10.44 5.36 -25.93
N ASN A 55 -9.23 5.82 -25.62
CA ASN A 55 -8.41 6.62 -26.53
C ASN A 55 -7.80 5.82 -27.69
N LYS A 56 -8.09 4.50 -27.80
CA LYS A 56 -7.48 3.60 -28.78
C LYS A 56 -5.94 3.64 -28.74
N SER A 57 -5.38 3.83 -27.55
CA SER A 57 -3.95 3.76 -27.32
C SER A 57 -3.41 2.36 -27.63
N PRO A 58 -2.09 2.21 -27.86
CA PRO A 58 -1.47 0.89 -28.00
C PRO A 58 -1.85 -0.03 -26.83
N MET A 59 -2.31 -1.25 -27.15
CA MET A 59 -2.89 -2.19 -26.18
C MET A 59 -1.96 -2.55 -25.02
N TRP A 60 -0.64 -2.45 -25.21
CA TRP A 60 0.32 -2.69 -24.14
C TRP A 60 0.11 -1.74 -22.95
N LYS A 61 -0.33 -0.48 -23.17
CA LYS A 61 -0.58 0.46 -22.07
C LYS A 61 -1.74 -0.01 -21.19
N THR A 62 -2.85 -0.39 -21.82
CA THR A 62 -4.01 -0.97 -21.13
C THR A 62 -3.62 -2.25 -20.39
N ALA A 63 -2.87 -3.15 -21.04
CA ALA A 63 -2.42 -4.39 -20.44
C ALA A 63 -1.51 -4.15 -19.23
N SER A 64 -0.60 -3.17 -19.28
CA SER A 64 0.26 -2.83 -18.15
C SER A 64 -0.53 -2.35 -16.94
N PHE A 65 -1.46 -1.41 -17.11
CA PHE A 65 -2.28 -0.90 -15.99
C PHE A 65 -3.16 -1.99 -15.38
N LEU A 66 -3.79 -2.84 -16.22
CA LEU A 66 -4.56 -3.99 -15.73
C LEU A 66 -3.67 -5.04 -15.04
N GLY A 67 -2.45 -5.26 -15.54
CA GLY A 67 -1.49 -6.18 -14.94
C GLY A 67 -1.07 -5.75 -13.54
N VAL A 68 -0.75 -4.47 -13.36
CA VAL A 68 -0.43 -3.88 -12.05
C VAL A 68 -1.63 -3.96 -11.11
N GLU A 69 -2.84 -3.72 -11.61
CA GLU A 69 -4.08 -3.80 -10.83
C GLU A 69 -4.27 -5.22 -10.25
N LEU A 70 -4.29 -6.23 -11.10
CA LEU A 70 -4.47 -7.62 -10.71
C LEU A 70 -3.33 -8.09 -9.80
N GLY A 71 -2.09 -7.76 -10.15
CA GLY A 71 -0.92 -8.12 -9.35
C GLY A 71 -0.97 -7.52 -7.94
N SER A 72 -1.39 -6.26 -7.83
CA SER A 72 -1.52 -5.57 -6.53
C SER A 72 -2.63 -6.16 -5.68
N ILE A 73 -3.78 -6.49 -6.26
CA ILE A 73 -4.89 -7.15 -5.54
C ILE A 73 -4.49 -8.52 -5.02
N VAL A 74 -3.85 -9.35 -5.87
CA VAL A 74 -3.37 -10.69 -5.49
C VAL A 74 -2.33 -10.59 -4.38
N ALA A 75 -1.37 -9.66 -4.50
CA ALA A 75 -0.36 -9.44 -3.48
C ALA A 75 -0.99 -9.00 -2.15
N TRP A 76 -1.93 -8.05 -2.18
CA TRP A 76 -2.65 -7.59 -1.00
C TRP A 76 -3.37 -8.73 -0.28
N ASP A 77 -4.15 -9.54 -1.01
CA ASP A 77 -4.89 -10.68 -0.44
C ASP A 77 -3.94 -11.70 0.20
N TYR A 78 -2.85 -12.05 -0.49
CA TYR A 78 -1.82 -12.94 0.03
C TYR A 78 -1.20 -12.41 1.34
N PHE A 79 -0.74 -11.17 1.35
CA PHE A 79 -0.05 -10.59 2.51
C PHE A 79 -1.00 -10.40 3.70
N ILE A 80 -2.26 -10.01 3.50
CA ILE A 80 -3.25 -9.93 4.58
C ILE A 80 -3.53 -11.31 5.18
N LYS A 81 -3.70 -12.35 4.37
CA LYS A 81 -3.91 -13.72 4.86
C LYS A 81 -2.71 -14.23 5.64
N LYS A 82 -1.50 -13.99 5.13
CA LYS A 82 -0.26 -14.37 5.83
C LYS A 82 -0.11 -13.62 7.16
N ALA A 83 -0.36 -12.31 7.17
CA ALA A 83 -0.34 -11.50 8.39
C ALA A 83 -1.34 -12.01 9.43
N LYS A 84 -2.57 -12.34 9.03
CA LYS A 84 -3.59 -12.90 9.94
C LYS A 84 -3.15 -14.25 10.52
N THR A 85 -2.51 -15.08 9.72
CA THR A 85 -2.01 -16.40 10.16
C THR A 85 -0.91 -16.23 11.21
N LEU A 86 0.13 -15.45 10.90
CA LEU A 86 1.21 -15.12 11.85
C LEU A 86 0.67 -14.47 13.13
N ARG A 87 -0.37 -13.63 13.00
CA ARG A 87 -1.04 -13.04 14.15
C ARG A 87 -1.67 -14.06 15.08
N ASN A 88 -2.40 -15.01 14.52
CA ASN A 88 -3.01 -16.06 15.32
C ASN A 88 -1.95 -16.95 15.98
N GLU A 89 -0.81 -17.18 15.32
CA GLU A 89 0.33 -17.94 15.88
C GLU A 89 0.90 -17.22 17.10
N TYR A 90 1.26 -15.94 17.00
CA TYR A 90 1.82 -15.22 18.15
C TYR A 90 0.79 -14.94 19.26
N TRP A 91 -0.50 -14.86 18.92
CA TRP A 91 -1.58 -14.83 19.92
C TRP A 91 -1.65 -16.14 20.70
N GLY A 92 -1.61 -17.29 20.02
CA GLY A 92 -1.56 -18.60 20.68
C GLY A 92 -0.29 -18.81 21.52
N PHE A 93 0.83 -18.23 21.08
CA PHE A 93 2.05 -18.18 21.89
C PHE A 93 1.83 -17.40 23.20
N ALA A 94 1.27 -16.19 23.13
CA ALA A 94 0.94 -15.42 24.32
C ALA A 94 -0.06 -16.16 25.24
N ASP A 95 -1.08 -16.81 24.68
CA ASP A 95 -2.03 -17.61 25.47
C ASP A 95 -1.35 -18.76 26.22
N SER A 96 -0.23 -19.28 25.71
CA SER A 96 0.49 -20.41 26.32
C SER A 96 1.51 -19.97 27.38
N TYR A 97 2.01 -18.74 27.30
CA TYR A 97 3.17 -18.28 28.08
C TYR A 97 2.93 -17.03 28.92
N TRP A 98 1.78 -16.37 28.76
CA TRP A 98 1.41 -15.19 29.54
C TRP A 98 0.19 -15.46 30.43
N ASP A 99 0.34 -15.21 31.72
CA ASP A 99 -0.66 -15.52 32.74
C ASP A 99 -0.95 -14.35 33.70
N LEU A 100 -2.23 -14.19 34.07
CA LEU A 100 -2.71 -13.11 34.93
C LEU A 100 -2.24 -13.29 36.38
N TYR A 101 -2.30 -14.51 36.89
CA TYR A 101 -1.92 -14.80 38.27
C TYR A 101 -0.41 -14.59 38.45
N THR A 102 0.38 -15.08 37.49
CA THR A 102 1.82 -14.86 37.41
C THR A 102 2.16 -13.38 37.37
N TRP A 103 1.44 -12.59 36.56
CA TRP A 103 1.61 -11.15 36.50
C TRP A 103 1.32 -10.47 37.84
N TYR A 104 0.20 -10.80 38.49
CA TYR A 104 -0.16 -10.26 39.80
C TYR A 104 0.90 -10.59 40.87
N LEU A 105 1.33 -11.85 40.95
CA LEU A 105 2.38 -12.26 41.90
C LEU A 105 3.70 -11.53 41.65
N PHE A 106 4.07 -11.34 40.40
CA PHE A 106 5.27 -10.60 40.03
C PHE A 106 5.16 -9.13 40.42
N THR A 107 4.01 -8.50 40.21
CA THR A 107 3.77 -7.11 40.60
C THR A 107 3.86 -6.91 42.12
N GLU A 108 3.33 -7.84 42.92
CA GLU A 108 3.34 -7.74 44.38
C GLU A 108 4.71 -8.07 45.01
N ASN A 109 5.45 -9.04 44.46
CA ASN A 109 6.65 -9.58 45.11
C ASN A 109 7.96 -9.26 44.37
N GLY A 110 7.90 -8.82 43.11
CA GLY A 110 9.06 -8.73 42.24
C GLY A 110 9.60 -10.10 41.81
N PRO A 111 10.77 -10.13 41.16
CA PRO A 111 11.39 -11.39 40.71
C PRO A 111 11.95 -12.18 41.90
N ASN A 112 11.39 -13.37 42.13
CA ASN A 112 11.81 -14.24 43.24
C ASN A 112 12.80 -15.35 42.84
N GLY A 113 12.94 -15.65 41.54
CA GLY A 113 13.80 -16.74 41.05
C GLY A 113 15.24 -16.33 40.76
N LYS A 114 15.42 -15.19 40.09
CA LYS A 114 16.73 -14.65 39.71
C LYS A 114 16.94 -13.29 40.37
N ILE A 115 17.99 -13.19 41.18
CA ILE A 115 18.30 -12.01 42.01
C ILE A 115 19.39 -11.09 41.42
N GLU A 116 20.08 -11.53 40.36
CA GLU A 116 21.13 -10.75 39.70
C GLU A 116 21.21 -11.02 38.19
N HIS A 117 21.73 -10.05 37.46
CA HIS A 117 22.13 -10.21 36.07
C HIS A 117 23.45 -9.47 35.81
N ASN A 118 24.44 -10.16 35.24
CA ASN A 118 25.78 -9.64 34.98
C ASN A 118 26.48 -9.05 36.22
N GLY A 119 26.31 -9.70 37.38
CA GLY A 119 26.93 -9.29 38.65
C GLY A 119 26.30 -8.05 39.31
N ARG A 120 25.23 -7.49 38.73
CA ARG A 120 24.42 -6.44 39.34
C ARG A 120 23.14 -7.06 39.91
N GLN A 121 22.94 -6.92 41.22
CA GLN A 121 21.65 -7.21 41.85
C GLN A 121 20.61 -6.21 41.37
N TRP A 122 19.37 -6.67 41.19
CA TRP A 122 18.29 -5.76 40.88
C TRP A 122 17.94 -4.89 42.09
N THR A 123 17.43 -3.70 41.80
CA THR A 123 16.84 -2.79 42.78
C THR A 123 15.37 -2.61 42.46
N GLU A 124 14.56 -2.27 43.45
CA GLU A 124 13.12 -2.01 43.27
C GLU A 124 12.85 -0.95 42.18
N ASN A 125 13.75 0.03 42.04
CA ASN A 125 13.68 1.05 41.00
C ASN A 125 13.80 0.49 39.57
N ASP A 126 14.52 -0.63 39.37
CA ASP A 126 14.66 -1.25 38.05
C ASP A 126 13.36 -1.92 37.60
N PHE A 127 12.55 -2.37 38.55
CA PHE A 127 11.29 -3.06 38.31
C PHE A 127 10.05 -2.18 38.51
N ARG A 128 10.23 -0.88 38.78
CA ARG A 128 9.15 0.08 39.06
C ARG A 128 8.06 0.11 37.99
N ALA A 129 8.40 -0.14 36.73
CA ALA A 129 7.42 -0.20 35.66
C ALA A 129 6.45 -1.39 35.79
N MET A 130 6.87 -2.48 36.43
CA MET A 130 6.11 -3.73 36.64
C MET A 130 5.47 -3.84 38.03
N SER A 131 5.81 -2.94 38.95
CA SER A 131 5.35 -2.96 40.35
C SER A 131 3.99 -2.30 40.55
N ASN A 132 3.21 -2.11 39.50
CA ASN A 132 1.84 -1.59 39.60
C ASN A 132 0.94 -2.20 38.52
N TYR A 133 -0.23 -2.72 38.90
CA TYR A 133 -1.29 -3.15 37.97
C TYR A 133 -2.34 -2.07 37.70
N GLU A 134 -2.27 -0.94 38.40
CA GLU A 134 -3.06 0.26 38.16
C GLU A 134 -2.34 1.24 37.23
N GLY A 135 -3.07 1.89 36.33
CA GLY A 135 -2.49 3.01 35.59
C GLY A 135 -3.21 3.40 34.30
N THR A 136 -2.43 3.85 33.32
CA THR A 136 -2.93 4.32 32.02
C THR A 136 -3.35 3.19 31.10
N HIS A 137 -2.89 1.97 31.35
CA HIS A 137 -3.19 0.77 30.58
C HIS A 137 -3.69 -0.30 31.53
N HIS A 138 -4.81 -0.91 31.18
CA HIS A 138 -5.43 -1.97 31.96
C HIS A 138 -5.80 -3.15 31.06
N LEU A 139 -5.97 -4.31 31.69
CA LEU A 139 -6.59 -5.47 31.06
C LEU A 139 -8.07 -5.49 31.42
N LEU A 140 -8.91 -5.94 30.48
CA LEU A 140 -10.32 -6.19 30.76
C LEU A 140 -10.46 -7.61 31.31
N LEU A 141 -11.13 -7.75 32.45
CA LEU A 141 -11.38 -9.02 33.12
C LEU A 141 -12.87 -9.32 33.08
N HIS A 142 -13.21 -10.56 32.72
CA HIS A 142 -14.55 -11.11 32.81
C HIS A 142 -14.67 -11.91 34.10
N LEU A 143 -15.62 -11.50 34.95
CA LEU A 143 -15.92 -12.17 36.19
C LEU A 143 -17.11 -13.10 35.99
N SER A 144 -17.11 -14.23 36.70
CA SER A 144 -18.19 -15.22 36.65
C SER A 144 -18.76 -15.55 38.04
N GLY A 145 -19.96 -16.13 38.06
CA GLY A 145 -20.62 -16.61 39.28
C GLY A 145 -20.88 -15.52 40.32
N ASN A 146 -20.63 -15.84 41.60
CA ASN A 146 -20.88 -14.92 42.71
C ASN A 146 -19.99 -13.67 42.64
N LEU A 147 -18.80 -13.78 42.04
CA LEU A 147 -17.89 -12.64 41.89
C LEU A 147 -18.47 -11.59 40.94
N ALA A 148 -19.06 -12.04 39.83
CA ALA A 148 -19.78 -11.17 38.90
C ALA A 148 -21.00 -10.51 39.54
N ALA A 149 -21.74 -11.25 40.38
CA ALA A 149 -22.89 -10.70 41.10
C ALA A 149 -22.50 -9.61 42.10
N GLN A 150 -21.29 -9.69 42.66
CA GLN A 150 -20.80 -8.75 43.68
C GLN A 150 -20.12 -7.51 43.06
N TYR A 151 -19.32 -7.68 42.01
CA TYR A 151 -18.45 -6.64 41.46
C TYR A 151 -18.81 -6.20 40.03
N GLY A 152 -19.77 -6.86 39.40
CA GLY A 152 -20.12 -6.70 38.00
C GLY A 152 -19.42 -7.72 37.09
N GLU A 153 -19.96 -7.92 35.89
CA GLU A 153 -19.46 -8.92 34.93
C GLU A 153 -18.09 -8.54 34.32
N PHE A 154 -17.82 -7.24 34.16
CA PHE A 154 -16.58 -6.75 33.58
C PHE A 154 -15.93 -5.71 34.48
N ILE A 155 -14.65 -5.93 34.79
CA ILE A 155 -13.81 -5.00 35.56
C ILE A 155 -12.46 -4.82 34.86
N THR A 156 -11.69 -3.82 35.28
CA THR A 156 -10.32 -3.61 34.80
C THR A 156 -9.30 -4.24 35.74
N SER A 157 -8.07 -4.46 35.27
CA SER A 157 -6.95 -4.92 36.09
C SER A 157 -6.60 -3.99 37.24
N ASP A 158 -7.04 -2.72 37.21
CA ASP A 158 -6.86 -1.79 38.34
C ASP A 158 -7.56 -2.30 39.61
N SER A 159 -8.55 -3.19 39.46
CA SER A 159 -9.31 -3.78 40.57
C SER A 159 -8.72 -5.10 41.09
N LEU A 160 -7.53 -5.52 40.64
CA LEU A 160 -6.94 -6.81 41.01
C LEU A 160 -6.78 -6.99 42.53
N GLY A 161 -6.43 -5.93 43.25
CA GLY A 161 -6.30 -5.98 44.72
C GLY A 161 -7.58 -6.42 45.45
N MET A 162 -8.77 -6.15 44.88
CA MET A 162 -10.05 -6.56 45.47
C MET A 162 -10.40 -8.03 45.23
N ILE A 163 -9.84 -8.62 44.17
CA ILE A 163 -10.19 -9.97 43.70
C ILE A 163 -9.00 -10.93 43.72
N SER A 164 -7.87 -10.54 44.32
CA SER A 164 -6.60 -11.29 44.32
C SER A 164 -6.74 -12.73 44.80
N GLY A 165 -7.62 -12.98 45.77
CA GLY A 165 -7.92 -14.32 46.28
C GLY A 165 -8.64 -15.26 45.29
N TYR A 166 -9.10 -14.76 44.15
CA TYR A 166 -9.83 -15.51 43.13
C TYR A 166 -9.07 -15.67 41.81
N LEU A 167 -7.83 -15.16 41.70
CA LEU A 167 -7.08 -15.15 40.44
C LEU A 167 -6.63 -16.54 39.96
N ASP A 168 -6.51 -17.49 40.87
CA ASP A 168 -6.22 -18.91 40.56
C ASP A 168 -7.52 -19.74 40.39
N SER A 169 -8.67 -19.07 40.20
CA SER A 169 -9.97 -19.72 40.02
C SER A 169 -10.55 -19.44 38.64
N ASP A 170 -11.43 -20.32 38.16
CA ASP A 170 -12.16 -20.13 36.89
C ASP A 170 -13.14 -18.93 36.91
N LEU A 171 -13.24 -18.21 38.03
CA LEU A 171 -14.13 -17.06 38.21
C LEU A 171 -13.57 -15.76 37.62
N VAL A 172 -12.28 -15.70 37.31
CA VAL A 172 -11.62 -14.51 36.74
C VAL A 172 -10.93 -14.89 35.44
N ASN A 173 -11.40 -14.35 34.33
CA ASN A 173 -10.81 -14.61 33.01
C ASN A 173 -10.35 -13.30 32.37
N VAL A 174 -9.14 -13.28 31.81
CA VAL A 174 -8.69 -12.13 31.00
C VAL A 174 -9.40 -12.16 29.65
N VAL A 175 -9.98 -11.03 29.25
CA VAL A 175 -10.56 -10.89 27.92
C VAL A 175 -9.42 -10.84 26.89
N ARG A 176 -9.27 -11.91 26.11
CA ARG A 176 -8.21 -12.08 25.09
C ARG A 176 -8.55 -11.39 23.78
N ASP A 177 -8.62 -10.06 23.82
CA ASP A 177 -8.87 -9.23 22.62
C ASP A 177 -7.58 -8.64 22.04
N ARG A 178 -7.71 -7.81 20.99
CA ARG A 178 -6.56 -7.12 20.41
C ARG A 178 -5.85 -6.23 21.42
N HIS A 179 -6.56 -5.59 22.34
CA HIS A 179 -5.98 -4.71 23.34
C HIS A 179 -5.10 -5.47 24.32
N PHE A 180 -5.56 -6.65 24.77
CA PHE A 180 -4.75 -7.56 25.58
C PHE A 180 -3.40 -7.88 24.90
N TYR A 181 -3.42 -8.42 23.68
CA TYR A 181 -2.19 -8.80 22.96
C TYR A 181 -1.27 -7.60 22.66
N GLU A 182 -1.86 -6.44 22.40
CA GLU A 182 -1.11 -5.22 22.17
C GLU A 182 -0.45 -4.71 23.46
N ASN A 183 -1.17 -4.79 24.58
CA ASN A 183 -0.71 -4.33 25.89
C ASN A 183 0.49 -5.16 26.38
N ILE A 184 0.36 -6.49 26.40
CA ILE A 184 1.43 -7.39 26.88
C ILE A 184 2.73 -7.28 26.08
N GLY A 185 2.63 -6.86 24.82
CA GLY A 185 3.80 -6.61 23.96
C GLY A 185 4.40 -5.23 24.13
N LYS A 186 3.56 -4.19 24.27
CA LYS A 186 4.02 -2.79 24.23
C LYS A 186 4.53 -2.25 25.55
N TYR A 187 3.90 -2.61 26.66
CA TYR A 187 4.17 -1.94 27.94
C TYR A 187 4.92 -2.84 28.90
N ASP A 188 5.90 -2.26 29.57
CA ASP A 188 6.75 -2.98 30.52
C ASP A 188 5.98 -3.41 31.76
N GLN A 189 4.87 -2.73 32.07
CA GLN A 189 3.93 -3.10 33.12
C GLN A 189 3.51 -4.57 33.08
N PHE A 190 3.34 -5.13 31.89
CA PHE A 190 2.84 -6.50 31.71
C PHE A 190 3.96 -7.56 31.59
N VAL A 191 5.23 -7.17 31.73
CA VAL A 191 6.37 -8.10 31.59
C VAL A 191 6.30 -9.22 32.62
N GLY A 192 5.87 -8.92 33.84
CA GLY A 192 5.77 -9.89 34.93
C GLY A 192 4.83 -11.07 34.66
N GLY A 193 3.95 -10.97 33.66
CA GLY A 193 3.03 -12.06 33.30
C GLY A 193 3.64 -13.13 32.39
N TRP A 194 4.81 -12.89 31.79
CA TRP A 194 5.51 -13.92 31.02
C TRP A 194 6.09 -14.98 31.96
N SER A 195 5.92 -16.27 31.63
CA SER A 195 6.30 -17.37 32.51
C SER A 195 7.79 -17.41 32.87
N ASP A 196 8.65 -16.78 32.07
CA ASP A 196 10.10 -16.67 32.27
C ASP A 196 10.53 -15.38 32.98
N ALA A 197 9.61 -14.47 33.31
CA ALA A 197 9.93 -13.19 33.93
C ALA A 197 10.59 -13.35 35.30
N ASN A 198 10.27 -14.42 36.03
CA ASN A 198 10.87 -14.70 37.34
C ASN A 198 12.25 -15.36 37.26
N THR A 199 12.57 -16.06 36.18
CA THR A 199 13.75 -16.94 36.08
C THR A 199 14.81 -16.42 35.12
N ASP A 200 14.42 -15.82 34.00
CA ASP A 200 15.31 -15.56 32.87
C ASP A 200 15.31 -14.09 32.41
N TRP A 201 14.83 -13.19 33.25
CA TRP A 201 14.88 -11.75 32.97
C TRP A 201 16.32 -11.24 32.77
N TYR A 202 16.47 -10.23 31.93
CA TYR A 202 17.71 -9.50 31.71
C TYR A 202 17.41 -8.01 31.52
N TRP A 203 18.44 -7.17 31.55
CA TRP A 203 18.29 -5.73 31.39
C TRP A 203 19.09 -5.21 30.21
N GLU A 204 18.55 -4.18 29.57
CA GLU A 204 19.25 -3.40 28.55
C GLU A 204 19.16 -1.91 28.89
N GLU A 205 20.23 -1.18 28.59
CA GLU A 205 20.26 0.27 28.68
C GLU A 205 19.59 0.88 27.46
N LYS A 206 18.52 1.62 27.71
CA LYS A 206 17.86 2.43 26.71
C LYS A 206 18.31 3.88 26.87
N GLN A 207 18.99 4.38 25.84
CA GLN A 207 19.40 5.79 25.79
C GLN A 207 18.17 6.65 25.47
N LEU A 208 17.87 7.59 26.36
CA LEU A 208 16.90 8.67 26.18
C LEU A 208 17.68 9.97 25.88
N GLU A 209 16.97 11.03 25.51
CA GLU A 209 17.60 12.32 25.17
C GLU A 209 18.45 12.88 26.32
N ASP A 210 17.99 12.72 27.57
CA ASP A 210 18.64 13.30 28.76
C ASP A 210 19.03 12.28 29.84
N SER A 211 18.79 10.97 29.61
CA SER A 211 19.08 9.93 30.60
C SER A 211 19.24 8.54 29.99
N THR A 212 19.77 7.60 30.76
CA THR A 212 19.75 6.18 30.42
C THR A 212 18.73 5.50 31.33
N GLU A 213 17.78 4.79 30.74
CA GLU A 213 16.78 3.99 31.45
C GLU A 213 17.13 2.50 31.35
N ILE A 214 17.02 1.78 32.46
CA ILE A 214 17.18 0.33 32.49
C ILE A 214 15.82 -0.28 32.13
N VAL A 215 15.78 -1.06 31.05
CA VAL A 215 14.56 -1.75 30.60
C VAL A 215 14.72 -3.25 30.85
N ILE A 216 13.77 -3.83 31.56
CA ILE A 216 13.71 -5.27 31.82
C ILE A 216 13.07 -6.00 30.63
N LYS A 217 13.70 -7.10 30.23
CA LYS A 217 13.26 -7.97 29.14
C LYS A 217 13.27 -9.43 29.55
N THR A 218 12.55 -10.25 28.81
CA THR A 218 12.53 -11.71 28.97
C THR A 218 12.63 -12.38 27.59
N PRO A 219 13.28 -13.56 27.48
CA PRO A 219 13.34 -14.32 26.23
C PRO A 219 11.98 -14.56 25.57
N LEU A 220 10.93 -14.92 26.31
CA LEU A 220 9.60 -15.18 25.76
C LEU A 220 8.92 -13.90 25.27
N LYS A 221 9.04 -12.78 25.99
CA LYS A 221 8.53 -11.49 25.49
C LYS A 221 9.27 -11.08 24.22
N ALA A 222 10.58 -11.32 24.14
CA ALA A 222 11.37 -11.01 22.95
C ALA A 222 10.92 -11.85 21.74
N ASP A 223 10.74 -13.16 21.91
CA ASP A 223 10.23 -14.04 20.86
C ASP A 223 8.82 -13.64 20.39
N TYR A 224 7.93 -13.31 21.33
CA TYR A 224 6.61 -12.76 21.01
C TYR A 224 6.69 -11.48 20.16
N LEU A 225 7.60 -10.57 20.51
CA LEU A 225 7.81 -9.32 19.77
C LEU A 225 8.36 -9.56 18.37
N ASP A 226 9.26 -10.53 18.19
CA ASP A 226 9.82 -10.91 16.89
C ASP A 226 8.74 -11.54 15.99
N GLN A 227 7.92 -12.44 16.52
CA GLN A 227 6.79 -13.01 15.77
C GLN A 227 5.77 -11.92 15.38
N ARG A 228 5.48 -10.99 16.30
CA ARG A 228 4.61 -9.83 16.04
C ARG A 228 5.22 -8.90 14.98
N PHE A 229 6.54 -8.71 14.99
CA PHE A 229 7.24 -7.92 13.99
C PHE A 229 7.10 -8.53 12.59
N GLU A 230 7.26 -9.85 12.44
CA GLU A 230 7.05 -10.53 11.16
C GLU A 230 5.61 -10.42 10.66
N SER A 231 4.61 -10.51 11.56
CA SER A 231 3.21 -10.23 11.19
C SER A 231 3.03 -8.78 10.71
N ASN A 232 3.65 -7.80 11.36
CA ASN A 232 3.54 -6.40 10.97
C ASN A 232 4.22 -6.11 9.63
N LYS A 233 5.35 -6.76 9.34
CA LYS A 233 6.01 -6.70 8.05
C LYS A 233 5.11 -7.17 6.91
N MET A 234 4.34 -8.23 7.11
CA MET A 234 3.33 -8.68 6.13
C MET A 234 2.20 -7.66 5.98
N LEU A 235 1.74 -7.03 7.07
CA LEU A 235 0.77 -5.93 6.98
C LEU A 235 1.32 -4.73 6.21
N ASP A 236 2.61 -4.42 6.35
CA ASP A 236 3.25 -3.33 5.62
C ASP A 236 3.37 -3.66 4.12
N MET A 237 3.68 -4.91 3.76
CA MET A 237 3.62 -5.35 2.37
C MET A 237 2.21 -5.23 1.78
N ALA A 238 1.17 -5.60 2.55
CA ALA A 238 -0.21 -5.39 2.14
C ALA A 238 -0.55 -3.90 1.92
N LYS A 239 -0.05 -3.00 2.79
CA LYS A 239 -0.20 -1.55 2.61
C LYS A 239 0.51 -1.06 1.35
N PHE A 240 1.71 -1.56 1.05
CA PHE A 240 2.40 -1.24 -0.19
C PHE A 240 1.63 -1.70 -1.42
N SER A 241 1.00 -2.88 -1.39
CA SER A 241 0.13 -3.36 -2.47
C SER A 241 -1.08 -2.44 -2.70
N ILE A 242 -1.77 -2.01 -1.64
CA ILE A 242 -2.86 -1.02 -1.75
C ILE A 242 -2.33 0.31 -2.32
N THR A 243 -1.16 0.73 -1.86
CA THR A 243 -0.54 2.00 -2.30
C THR A 243 -0.23 1.94 -3.80
N ALA A 244 0.35 0.83 -4.27
CA ALA A 244 0.59 0.60 -5.69
C ALA A 244 -0.70 0.65 -6.50
N LEU A 245 -1.79 0.05 -6.01
CA LEU A 245 -3.12 0.12 -6.62
C LEU A 245 -3.60 1.57 -6.74
N LEU A 246 -3.56 2.35 -5.64
CA LEU A 246 -3.99 3.75 -5.67
C LEU A 246 -3.19 4.60 -6.68
N PHE A 247 -1.87 4.43 -6.72
CA PHE A 247 -1.03 5.14 -7.69
C PHE A 247 -1.26 4.65 -9.13
N ASN A 248 -1.55 3.36 -9.32
CA ASN A 248 -1.91 2.80 -10.62
C ASN A 248 -3.14 3.52 -11.21
N HIS A 249 -4.18 3.73 -10.41
CA HIS A 249 -5.36 4.50 -10.80
C HIS A 249 -5.04 5.93 -11.19
N VAL A 250 -4.27 6.65 -10.36
CA VAL A 250 -3.92 8.05 -10.61
C VAL A 250 -3.07 8.19 -11.88
N ILE A 251 -2.02 7.39 -12.01
CA ILE A 251 -1.11 7.43 -13.16
C ILE A 251 -1.87 7.04 -14.44
N SER A 252 -2.71 6.02 -14.39
CA SER A 252 -3.56 5.64 -15.53
C SER A 252 -4.49 6.77 -15.95
N GLY A 253 -5.12 7.45 -15.00
CA GLY A 253 -5.94 8.64 -15.26
C GLY A 253 -5.20 9.77 -15.95
N LEU A 254 -4.04 10.16 -15.41
CA LEU A 254 -3.21 11.21 -16.00
C LEU A 254 -2.72 10.85 -17.41
N GLU A 255 -2.28 9.61 -17.61
CA GLU A 255 -1.81 9.12 -18.91
C GLU A 255 -2.95 9.16 -19.95
N ALA A 256 -4.17 8.79 -19.55
CA ALA A 256 -5.33 8.81 -20.42
C ALA A 256 -5.69 10.24 -20.86
N VAL A 257 -5.60 11.21 -19.95
CA VAL A 257 -5.80 12.63 -20.28
C VAL A 257 -4.74 13.12 -21.25
N LEU A 258 -3.46 12.87 -20.95
CA LEU A 258 -2.34 13.31 -21.77
C LEU A 258 -2.41 12.74 -23.19
N THR A 259 -2.74 11.45 -23.32
CA THR A 259 -2.91 10.83 -24.64
C THR A 259 -4.11 11.42 -25.40
N ASN A 260 -5.23 11.65 -24.72
CA ASN A 260 -6.41 12.27 -25.33
C ASN A 260 -6.11 13.68 -25.88
N GLN A 261 -5.40 14.50 -25.07
CA GLN A 261 -4.98 15.85 -25.47
C GLN A 261 -3.99 15.83 -26.63
N LYS A 262 -3.00 14.92 -26.60
CA LYS A 262 -2.03 14.75 -27.70
C LYS A 262 -2.74 14.42 -29.01
N GLN A 263 -3.62 13.42 -29.01
CA GLN A 263 -4.40 13.05 -30.20
C GLN A 263 -5.30 14.20 -30.68
N SER A 264 -5.87 14.99 -29.76
CA SER A 264 -6.66 16.17 -30.13
C SER A 264 -5.83 17.24 -30.84
N ARG A 265 -4.59 17.48 -30.38
CA ARG A 265 -3.67 18.44 -31.02
C ARG A 265 -3.23 17.96 -32.40
N GLU A 266 -2.90 16.68 -32.55
CA GLU A 266 -2.54 16.08 -33.83
C GLU A 266 -3.68 16.19 -34.86
N LYS A 267 -4.93 15.97 -34.44
CA LYS A 267 -6.11 16.15 -35.31
C LYS A 267 -6.38 17.61 -35.71
N GLN A 268 -6.08 18.57 -34.82
CA GLN A 268 -6.30 20.00 -35.08
C GLN A 268 -5.22 20.65 -35.95
N ASN A 269 -4.01 20.09 -35.97
CA ASN A 269 -2.90 20.53 -36.83
C ASN A 269 -2.56 19.44 -37.89
N PRO A 270 -3.41 19.25 -38.93
CA PRO A 270 -3.20 18.21 -39.94
C PRO A 270 -2.04 18.49 -40.90
N THR A 271 -1.36 19.63 -40.81
CA THR A 271 -0.10 19.88 -41.52
C THR A 271 1.02 19.09 -40.87
N THR A 272 0.98 17.76 -41.00
CA THR A 272 2.18 16.97 -40.91
C THR A 272 3.06 17.42 -42.05
N ILE A 273 4.13 18.17 -41.75
CA ILE A 273 5.21 18.34 -42.71
C ILE A 273 5.75 16.93 -42.98
N GLU A 274 5.33 16.31 -44.07
CA GLU A 274 5.89 15.04 -44.50
C GLU A 274 7.28 15.34 -45.06
N THR A 275 8.29 15.05 -44.24
CA THR A 275 9.69 15.08 -44.68
C THR A 275 10.09 13.68 -45.12
N ASP A 276 10.18 13.46 -46.43
CA ASP A 276 10.74 12.22 -47.00
C ASP A 276 12.21 12.42 -47.33
N VAL A 277 13.03 11.40 -47.07
CA VAL A 277 14.47 11.41 -47.38
C VAL A 277 14.74 10.23 -48.32
N SER A 278 14.94 10.54 -49.60
CA SER A 278 15.21 9.53 -50.63
C SER A 278 16.64 9.65 -51.16
N LEU A 279 17.20 8.54 -51.64
CA LEU A 279 18.51 8.54 -52.28
C LEU A 279 18.34 8.74 -53.79
N LEU A 280 19.02 9.73 -54.35
CA LEU A 280 19.08 9.93 -55.78
C LEU A 280 20.04 8.89 -56.37
N TYR A 281 19.60 8.16 -57.39
CA TYR A 281 20.41 7.15 -58.05
C TYR A 281 21.34 7.78 -59.11
N ASN A 282 22.63 7.42 -59.12
CA ASN A 282 23.58 7.83 -60.16
C ASN A 282 24.40 6.62 -60.68
N PRO A 283 24.24 6.26 -61.98
CA PRO A 283 24.89 5.08 -62.56
C PRO A 283 26.40 5.25 -62.79
N TYR A 284 26.96 6.45 -62.65
CA TYR A 284 28.41 6.70 -62.82
C TYR A 284 29.20 6.63 -61.50
N ASN A 285 28.52 6.47 -60.36
CA ASN A 285 29.15 6.28 -59.05
C ASN A 285 29.16 4.78 -58.70
N PRO A 286 30.29 4.15 -58.31
CA PRO A 286 30.36 2.71 -58.02
C PRO A 286 29.34 2.21 -56.98
N GLY A 287 28.87 3.09 -56.09
CA GLY A 287 27.87 2.79 -55.07
C GLY A 287 26.41 3.07 -55.47
N GLY A 288 26.12 3.49 -56.71
CA GLY A 288 24.77 3.76 -57.19
C GLY A 288 24.06 4.98 -56.57
N VAL A 289 24.59 5.57 -55.51
CA VAL A 289 24.02 6.76 -54.85
C VAL A 289 24.66 8.03 -55.41
N GLY A 290 23.83 8.85 -56.05
CA GLY A 290 24.15 10.17 -56.60
C GLY A 290 23.90 11.35 -55.68
N GLY A 291 23.17 11.14 -54.57
CA GLY A 291 22.86 12.19 -53.60
C GLY A 291 21.70 11.82 -52.68
N VAL A 292 21.31 12.74 -51.80
CA VAL A 292 20.15 12.62 -50.90
C VAL A 292 19.15 13.72 -51.29
N ALA A 293 17.92 13.35 -51.58
CA ALA A 293 16.80 14.26 -51.79
C ALA A 293 15.96 14.35 -50.51
N LEU A 294 15.67 15.58 -50.10
CA LEU A 294 14.86 15.89 -48.93
C LEU A 294 13.60 16.58 -49.42
N THR A 295 12.48 15.87 -49.40
CA THR A 295 11.19 16.39 -49.87
C THR A 295 10.38 16.81 -48.66
N ILE A 296 9.97 18.08 -48.63
CA ILE A 296 9.17 18.68 -47.57
C ILE A 296 7.82 19.03 -48.18
N ASN A 297 6.78 18.26 -47.87
CA ASN A 297 5.41 18.55 -48.31
C ASN A 297 4.69 19.36 -47.22
N PHE A 298 4.10 20.51 -47.61
CA PHE A 298 3.39 21.44 -46.73
C PHE A 298 2.06 21.88 -47.34
#